data_AF-A0A9P8YKJ8-F1
#
_entry.id   AF-A0A9P8YKJ8-F1
#
_cell.length_a   1.000
_cell.length_b   1.000
_cell.length_c   1.000
_cell.angle_alpha   90.00
_cell.angle_beta   90.00
_cell.angle_gamma   90.00
#
_symmetry.space_group_name_H-M   'P 1'
#
loop_
_entity.id
_entity.type
_entity.pdbx_description
1 polymer ?
#
loop_
_entity_poly.entity_id
_entity_poly.type
_entity_poly.pdbx_seq_one_letter_code
_entity_poly.pdbx_strand_id
1 'polypeptide(L)'
;MFSRIARRSRALPALRGGARCTNSSARNHIQLQHRTLVSAPKPGDGPLMERRADRELPEIPGSRWARTMPIFVVLIAAASIAIFNYQKSSSPIVGATMYALRTNQKARDYLGDEVYFKHQIPWISGEMNQVRGRINISFAVKGTRNTGVMRFSSNRPTPRSAFETLEWSLVTSDGQVIDLLDGEDPFKAVESFPMDEEELEAIRTKGFRQELR
;
A
#
# COMPACT_ATOMS: atom_id res chain seq x y z
N MET A 1 65.29 36.72 12.33
CA MET A 1 64.77 37.78 13.22
C MET A 1 63.43 37.35 13.78
N PHE A 2 63.33 37.48 15.10
CA PHE A 2 62.36 37.02 16.07
C PHE A 2 60.85 37.15 15.75
N SER A 3 60.09 36.10 16.14
CA SER A 3 58.89 36.13 17.01
C SER A 3 57.67 36.93 16.52
N ARG A 4 56.45 36.37 16.45
CA ARG A 4 55.63 36.05 17.63
C ARG A 4 54.54 35.02 17.35
N ILE A 5 54.50 34.04 18.24
CA ILE A 5 53.42 33.09 18.50
C ILE A 5 52.23 33.84 19.11
N ALA A 6 51.02 33.66 18.54
CA ALA A 6 49.78 34.04 19.20
C ALA A 6 48.98 32.79 19.55
N ARG A 7 49.16 32.32 20.79
CA ARG A 7 48.23 31.40 21.47
C ARG A 7 46.91 32.14 21.66
N ARG A 8 45.81 31.60 21.13
CA ARG A 8 44.47 31.94 21.61
C ARG A 8 43.86 30.70 22.25
N SER A 9 44.11 30.58 23.54
CA SER A 9 43.25 29.88 24.49
C SER A 9 41.91 30.60 24.57
N ARG A 10 40.80 29.94 24.24
CA ARG A 10 39.48 30.30 24.77
C ARG A 10 38.69 29.04 25.09
N ALA A 11 38.12 29.09 26.29
CA ALA A 11 37.50 28.02 27.03
C ALA A 11 36.29 27.41 26.34
N LEU A 12 36.13 26.10 26.54
CA LEU A 12 34.91 25.37 26.25
C LEU A 12 33.80 25.82 27.22
N PRO A 13 32.61 26.23 26.76
CA PRO A 13 31.46 26.34 27.64
C PRO A 13 30.93 24.94 27.95
N ALA A 14 31.06 24.53 29.22
CA ALA A 14 30.37 23.38 29.77
C ALA A 14 28.87 23.69 29.88
N LEU A 15 28.10 23.34 28.85
CA LEU A 15 26.64 23.36 28.93
C LEU A 15 26.16 22.01 29.48
N ARG A 16 25.96 21.99 30.80
CA ARG A 16 24.99 21.11 31.46
C ARG A 16 23.60 21.47 30.92
N GLY A 17 23.11 20.71 29.95
CA GLY A 17 21.75 20.79 29.42
C GLY A 17 21.16 19.40 29.41
N GLY A 18 20.29 19.11 30.38
CA GLY A 18 19.73 17.78 30.62
C GLY A 18 19.11 17.15 29.37
N ALA A 19 19.45 15.88 29.17
CA ALA A 19 18.77 14.99 28.26
C ALA A 19 17.27 14.99 28.57
N ARG A 20 16.47 15.63 27.71
CA ARG A 20 15.03 15.37 27.65
C ARG A 20 14.86 14.04 26.92
N CYS A 21 14.99 12.97 27.68
CA CYS A 21 14.43 11.68 27.29
C CYS A 21 12.91 11.89 27.21
N THR A 22 12.38 12.10 26.01
CA THR A 22 10.95 11.90 25.75
C THR A 22 10.71 10.40 25.73
N ASN A 23 10.81 9.80 26.93
CA ASN A 23 10.19 8.51 27.17
C ASN A 23 8.70 8.79 27.05
N SER A 24 8.13 8.35 25.92
CA SER A 24 6.73 7.98 25.85
C SER A 24 6.45 7.16 27.11
N SER A 25 5.83 7.79 28.11
CA SER A 25 5.22 7.08 29.21
C SER A 25 4.22 6.15 28.56
N ALA A 26 4.66 4.89 28.37
CA ALA A 26 3.83 3.77 28.72
C ALA A 26 3.12 4.20 29.99
N ARG A 27 1.84 4.56 29.86
CA ARG A 27 0.93 4.68 30.98
C ARG A 27 0.85 3.28 31.55
N ASN A 28 1.90 2.89 32.28
CA ASN A 28 1.78 1.96 33.36
C ASN A 28 0.72 2.61 34.24
N HIS A 29 -0.52 2.18 34.08
CA HIS A 29 -1.46 2.16 35.17
C HIS A 29 -0.81 1.29 36.24
N ILE A 30 0.17 1.85 36.94
CA ILE A 30 0.41 1.47 38.32
C ILE A 30 -0.87 1.93 38.98
N GLN A 31 -1.86 1.03 38.99
CA GLN A 31 -2.87 1.09 40.02
C GLN A 31 -2.07 1.08 41.30
N LEU A 32 -1.88 2.27 41.88
CA LEU A 32 -1.53 2.39 43.28
C LEU A 32 -2.59 1.55 43.97
N GLN A 33 -2.21 0.33 44.36
CA GLN A 33 -3.03 -0.48 45.23
C GLN A 33 -3.11 0.34 46.49
N HIS A 34 -4.17 1.13 46.62
CA HIS A 34 -4.52 1.75 47.88
C HIS A 34 -4.68 0.58 48.83
N ARG A 35 -3.66 0.33 49.65
CA ARG A 35 -3.74 -0.55 50.81
C ARG A 35 -4.71 0.14 51.76
N THR A 36 -6.00 -0.03 51.51
CA THR A 36 -7.03 0.33 52.44
C THR A 36 -6.86 -0.64 53.60
N LEU A 37 -6.25 -0.19 54.70
CA LEU A 37 -6.24 -0.89 55.99
C LEU A 37 -7.68 -0.88 56.53
N VAL A 38 -8.58 -1.57 55.84
CA VAL A 38 -9.93 -1.86 56.32
C VAL A 38 -9.80 -3.18 57.05
N SER A 39 -10.10 -3.17 58.35
CA SER A 39 -10.21 -4.39 59.14
C SER A 39 -11.16 -5.37 58.45
N ALA A 40 -10.83 -6.65 58.46
CA ALA A 40 -11.71 -7.67 57.91
C ALA A 40 -13.11 -7.56 58.55
N PRO A 41 -14.19 -7.56 57.75
CA PRO A 41 -15.54 -7.40 58.26
C PRO A 41 -15.87 -8.54 59.22
N LYS A 42 -16.40 -8.18 60.40
CA LYS A 42 -16.82 -9.12 61.44
C LYS A 42 -18.21 -9.70 61.11
N PRO A 43 -18.62 -10.83 61.72
CA PRO A 43 -19.97 -11.35 61.53
C PRO A 43 -21.02 -10.30 61.92
N GLY A 44 -21.85 -9.88 60.96
CA GLY A 44 -22.85 -8.81 61.13
C GLY A 44 -22.38 -7.39 60.76
N ASP A 45 -21.10 -7.20 60.40
CA ASP A 45 -20.51 -5.91 60.05
C ASP A 45 -20.57 -5.68 58.53
N GLY A 46 -21.69 -5.11 58.09
CA GLY A 46 -21.87 -4.54 56.76
C GLY A 46 -22.14 -5.53 55.60
N PRO A 47 -22.51 -4.98 54.43
CA PRO A 47 -23.14 -5.69 53.31
C PRO A 47 -22.17 -6.53 52.46
N LEU A 48 -20.95 -6.77 52.95
CA LEU A 48 -19.95 -7.60 52.27
C LEU A 48 -20.02 -9.06 52.71
N MET A 49 -20.46 -9.32 53.94
CA MET A 49 -20.61 -10.67 54.50
C MET A 49 -22.05 -11.22 54.37
N GLU A 50 -23.00 -10.36 53.99
CA GLU A 50 -24.40 -10.73 53.80
C GLU A 50 -24.72 -10.77 52.31
N ARG A 51 -25.05 -11.96 51.79
CA ARG A 51 -25.45 -12.15 50.39
C ARG A 51 -26.90 -11.69 50.20
N ARG A 52 -27.15 -10.39 50.28
CA ARG A 52 -28.47 -9.80 50.02
C ARG A 52 -28.76 -9.76 48.52
N ALA A 53 -29.92 -10.29 48.11
CA ALA A 53 -30.37 -10.26 46.72
C ALA A 53 -30.80 -8.85 46.27
N ASP A 54 -31.14 -7.96 47.21
CA ASP A 54 -31.70 -6.63 46.96
C ASP A 54 -30.64 -5.53 46.79
N ARG A 55 -29.41 -5.90 46.40
CA ARG A 55 -28.30 -4.95 46.18
C ARG A 55 -28.16 -4.64 44.70
N GLU A 56 -28.34 -3.38 44.33
CA GLU A 56 -28.07 -2.93 42.96
C GLU A 56 -26.61 -3.18 42.57
N LEU A 57 -26.42 -3.71 41.36
CA LEU A 57 -25.08 -3.98 40.83
C LEU A 57 -24.37 -2.63 40.58
N PRO A 58 -23.05 -2.54 40.84
CA PRO A 58 -22.28 -1.36 40.47
C PRO A 58 -22.46 -1.03 38.99
N GLU A 59 -22.71 0.24 38.68
CA GLU A 59 -22.83 0.70 37.29
C GLU A 59 -21.50 0.49 36.56
N ILE A 60 -21.48 -0.40 35.57
CA ILE A 60 -20.33 -0.58 34.70
C ILE A 60 -20.32 0.60 33.73
N PRO A 61 -19.22 1.38 33.63
CA PRO A 61 -19.16 2.44 32.64
C PRO A 61 -19.37 1.85 31.25
N GLY A 62 -20.23 2.48 30.45
CA GLY A 62 -20.60 2.01 29.10
C GLY A 62 -19.39 1.73 28.19
N SER A 63 -19.64 1.03 27.07
CA SER A 63 -18.59 0.50 26.20
C SER A 63 -17.68 1.60 25.64
N ARG A 64 -16.49 1.77 26.25
CA ARG A 64 -15.43 2.66 25.74
C ARG A 64 -14.95 2.24 24.35
N TRP A 65 -15.15 0.98 23.98
CA TRP A 65 -14.80 0.42 22.69
C TRP A 65 -15.59 1.03 21.53
N ALA A 66 -16.85 1.42 21.76
CA ALA A 66 -17.67 2.10 20.74
C ALA A 66 -17.03 3.44 20.28
N ARG A 67 -16.23 4.09 21.12
CA ARG A 67 -15.53 5.34 20.78
C ARG A 67 -14.26 5.10 19.96
N THR A 68 -13.54 4.02 20.24
CA THR A 68 -12.27 3.70 19.56
C THR A 68 -12.45 2.84 18.31
N MET A 69 -13.55 2.11 18.21
CA MET A 69 -13.85 1.23 17.08
C MET A 69 -13.85 1.93 15.72
N PRO A 70 -14.53 3.08 15.54
CA PRO A 70 -14.50 3.78 14.26
C PRO A 70 -13.09 4.17 13.85
N ILE A 71 -12.27 4.64 14.80
CA ILE A 71 -10.87 5.01 14.55
C ILE A 71 -10.07 3.80 14.10
N PHE A 72 -10.24 2.66 14.78
CA PHE A 72 -9.58 1.41 14.40
C PHE A 72 -9.96 0.98 12.99
N VAL A 73 -11.26 0.98 12.67
CA VAL A 73 -11.75 0.61 11.33
C VAL A 73 -11.19 1.55 10.25
N VAL A 74 -11.14 2.86 10.51
CA VAL A 74 -10.54 3.84 9.58
C VAL A 74 -9.05 3.56 9.37
N LEU A 75 -8.30 3.27 10.44
CA LEU A 75 -6.88 2.94 10.33
C LEU A 75 -6.65 1.65 9.53
N ILE A 76 -7.44 0.61 9.79
CA ILE A 76 -7.36 -0.64 9.02
C ILE A 76 -7.71 -0.42 7.56
N ALA A 77 -8.80 0.31 7.27
CA ALA A 77 -9.19 0.61 5.89
C ALA A 77 -8.10 1.41 5.15
N ALA A 78 -7.53 2.43 5.79
CA ALA A 78 -6.44 3.22 5.23
C ALA A 78 -5.20 2.35 4.96
N ALA A 79 -4.82 1.49 5.91
CA ALA A 79 -3.72 0.56 5.75
C ALA A 79 -3.98 -0.44 4.61
N SER A 80 -5.19 -0.99 4.50
CA SER A 80 -5.56 -1.90 3.41
C SER A 80 -5.43 -1.22 2.05
N ILE A 81 -5.94 0.00 1.89
CA ILE A 81 -5.81 0.77 0.64
C ILE A 81 -4.33 0.96 0.27
N ALA A 82 -3.49 1.32 1.24
CA ALA A 82 -2.06 1.49 1.02
C ALA A 82 -1.38 0.19 0.57
N ILE A 83 -1.69 -0.94 1.23
CA ILE A 83 -1.12 -2.26 0.89
C ILE A 83 -1.53 -2.69 -0.53
N PHE A 84 -2.81 -2.54 -0.89
CA PHE A 84 -3.26 -2.89 -2.24
C PHE A 84 -2.63 -2.01 -3.32
N ASN A 85 -2.47 -0.71 -3.06
CA ASN A 85 -1.79 0.17 -4.00
C ASN A 85 -0.30 -0.20 -4.14
N TYR A 86 0.37 -0.57 -3.05
CA TYR A 86 1.74 -1.05 -3.07
C TYR A 86 1.86 -2.31 -3.94
N GLN A 87 0.97 -3.30 -3.74
CA GLN A 87 0.94 -4.51 -4.56
C GLN A 87 0.76 -4.20 -6.05
N LYS A 88 -0.12 -3.27 -6.42
CA LYS A 88 -0.27 -2.82 -7.82
C LYS A 88 1.02 -2.18 -8.35
N SER A 89 1.65 -1.30 -7.57
CA SER A 89 2.86 -0.58 -7.98
C SER A 89 4.08 -1.50 -8.16
N SER A 90 4.18 -2.57 -7.37
CA SER A 90 5.24 -3.57 -7.44
C SER A 90 4.93 -4.71 -8.42
N SER A 91 3.87 -4.60 -9.21
CA SER A 91 3.50 -5.65 -10.18
C SER A 91 4.46 -5.69 -11.38
N PRO A 92 4.67 -6.89 -11.98
CA PRO A 92 5.50 -7.02 -13.18
C PRO A 92 5.02 -6.18 -14.37
N ILE A 93 3.71 -5.99 -14.51
CA ILE A 93 3.11 -5.18 -15.59
C ILE A 93 3.55 -3.72 -15.50
N VAL A 94 3.52 -3.15 -14.29
CA VAL A 94 3.95 -1.76 -14.08
C VAL A 94 5.46 -1.62 -14.37
N GLY A 95 6.27 -2.60 -13.97
CA GLY A 95 7.70 -2.63 -14.32
C GLY A 95 7.94 -2.71 -15.83
N ALA A 96 7.21 -3.58 -16.53
CA ALA A 96 7.33 -3.78 -17.97
C ALA A 96 6.89 -2.53 -18.76
N THR A 97 5.76 -1.93 -18.39
CA THR A 97 5.27 -0.70 -19.04
C THR A 97 6.19 0.50 -18.78
N MET A 98 6.79 0.61 -17.59
CA MET A 98 7.82 1.61 -17.30
C MET A 98 9.09 1.41 -18.12
N TYR A 99 9.53 0.16 -18.32
CA TYR A 99 10.66 -0.13 -19.19
C TYR A 99 10.34 0.21 -20.64
N ALA A 100 9.16 -0.18 -21.13
CA ALA A 100 8.71 0.12 -22.48
C ALA A 100 8.63 1.63 -22.74
N LEU A 101 8.22 2.43 -21.74
CA LEU A 101 8.28 3.90 -21.83
C LEU A 101 9.70 4.44 -21.99
N ARG A 102 10.68 3.81 -21.36
CA ARG A 102 12.09 4.25 -21.43
C ARG A 102 12.73 3.91 -22.77
N THR A 103 12.24 2.90 -23.48
CA THR A 103 12.80 2.49 -24.77
C THR A 103 12.05 3.13 -25.95
N ASN A 104 10.76 3.46 -25.80
CA ASN A 104 9.96 4.05 -26.86
C ASN A 104 10.42 5.46 -27.25
N GLN A 105 10.67 5.70 -28.54
CA GLN A 105 11.16 6.98 -29.05
C GLN A 105 10.16 8.13 -28.81
N LYS A 106 8.87 7.93 -29.14
CA LYS A 106 7.82 8.95 -28.98
C LYS A 106 7.67 9.39 -27.53
N ALA A 107 7.77 8.43 -26.60
CA ALA A 107 7.72 8.73 -25.17
C ALA A 107 8.94 9.55 -24.70
N ARG A 108 10.15 9.20 -25.17
CA ARG A 108 11.38 9.94 -24.84
C ARG A 108 11.42 11.33 -25.43
N ASP A 109 10.89 11.53 -26.63
CA ASP A 109 10.85 12.84 -27.28
C ASP A 109 10.07 13.86 -26.42
N TYR A 110 9.02 13.39 -25.74
CA TYR A 110 8.21 14.22 -24.84
C TYR A 110 8.72 14.25 -23.38
N LEU A 111 8.95 13.09 -22.74
CA LEU A 111 9.33 12.99 -21.32
C LEU A 111 10.82 13.31 -21.09
N GLY A 112 11.66 13.10 -22.10
CA GLY A 112 13.11 13.11 -22.00
C GLY A 112 13.68 11.75 -21.56
N ASP A 113 14.94 11.79 -21.15
CA ASP A 113 15.65 10.64 -20.60
C ASP A 113 15.21 10.33 -19.16
N GLU A 114 15.55 9.14 -18.67
CA GLU A 114 15.33 8.68 -17.29
C GLU A 114 13.88 8.77 -16.79
N VAL A 115 13.00 7.90 -17.29
CA VAL A 115 11.60 7.87 -16.86
C VAL A 115 11.43 7.16 -15.52
N TYR A 116 10.85 7.85 -14.53
CA TYR A 116 10.50 7.36 -13.20
C TYR A 116 9.02 7.62 -12.87
N PHE A 117 8.56 7.08 -11.75
CA PHE A 117 7.29 7.51 -11.18
C PHE A 117 7.38 8.98 -10.76
N LYS A 118 6.28 9.71 -10.93
CA LYS A 118 6.22 11.12 -10.49
C LYS A 118 6.36 11.28 -8.97
N HIS A 119 5.89 10.30 -8.21
CA HIS A 119 5.87 10.30 -6.75
C HIS A 119 6.60 9.08 -6.18
N GLN A 120 7.16 9.20 -4.98
CA GLN A 120 7.84 8.10 -4.29
C GLN A 120 6.89 6.94 -3.97
N ILE A 121 5.65 7.26 -3.59
CA ILE A 121 4.56 6.29 -3.45
C ILE A 121 3.62 6.53 -4.63
N PRO A 122 3.78 5.82 -5.76
CA PRO A 122 2.95 6.03 -6.93
C PRO A 122 1.54 5.51 -6.67
N TRP A 123 0.54 6.29 -7.07
CA TRP A 123 -0.85 5.88 -7.02
C TRP A 123 -1.24 5.23 -8.35
N ILE A 124 -1.55 3.94 -8.34
CA ILE A 124 -1.93 3.17 -9.53
C ILE A 124 -3.45 3.04 -9.57
N SER A 125 -4.08 3.83 -10.44
CA SER A 125 -5.53 3.81 -10.62
C SER A 125 -5.94 2.74 -11.62
N GLY A 126 -7.14 2.19 -11.43
CA GLY A 126 -7.74 1.23 -12.35
C GLY A 126 -7.70 -0.23 -11.90
N GLU A 127 -8.12 -1.11 -12.80
CA GLU A 127 -8.22 -2.55 -12.58
C GLU A 127 -6.91 -3.25 -12.96
N MET A 128 -6.42 -4.08 -12.06
CA MET A 128 -5.27 -4.95 -12.33
C MET A 128 -5.65 -6.37 -11.91
N ASN A 129 -6.20 -7.12 -12.86
CA ASN A 129 -6.62 -8.50 -12.65
C ASN A 129 -5.92 -9.43 -13.65
N GLN A 130 -4.71 -9.84 -13.30
CA GLN A 130 -3.89 -10.72 -14.12
C GLN A 130 -4.51 -12.10 -14.31
N VAL A 131 -5.21 -12.62 -13.29
CA VAL A 131 -5.85 -13.94 -13.34
C VAL A 131 -6.97 -13.95 -14.37
N ARG A 132 -7.87 -12.96 -14.32
CA ARG A 132 -8.95 -12.82 -15.30
C ARG A 132 -8.50 -12.19 -16.62
N GLY A 133 -7.22 -11.83 -16.74
CA GLY A 133 -6.67 -11.27 -17.96
C GLY A 133 -7.11 -9.84 -18.26
N ARG A 134 -7.61 -9.09 -17.29
CA ARG A 134 -8.11 -7.72 -17.49
C ARG A 134 -7.20 -6.73 -16.79
N ILE A 135 -6.60 -5.85 -17.57
CA ILE A 135 -5.67 -4.84 -17.08
C ILE A 135 -6.11 -3.51 -17.67
N ASN A 136 -6.45 -2.54 -16.84
CA ASN A 136 -6.67 -1.17 -17.23
C ASN A 136 -6.11 -0.31 -16.11
N ILE A 137 -4.90 0.21 -16.32
CA ILE A 137 -4.16 0.93 -15.30
C ILE A 137 -3.73 2.30 -15.81
N SER A 138 -3.65 3.25 -14.88
CA SER A 138 -3.11 4.57 -15.15
C SER A 138 -2.30 5.08 -13.98
N PHE A 139 -1.18 5.73 -14.27
CA PHE A 139 -0.32 6.31 -13.25
C PHE A 139 0.56 7.44 -13.78
N ALA A 140 0.97 8.32 -12.88
CA ALA A 140 1.78 9.49 -13.21
C ALA A 140 3.27 9.15 -13.31
N VAL A 141 3.87 9.57 -14.42
CA VAL A 141 5.29 9.39 -14.74
C VAL A 141 5.99 10.74 -14.90
N LYS A 142 7.29 10.74 -14.65
CA LYS A 142 8.16 11.91 -14.77
C LYS A 142 9.44 11.49 -15.49
N GLY A 143 9.83 12.24 -16.52
CA GLY A 143 11.16 12.18 -17.09
C GLY A 143 11.99 13.42 -16.72
N THR A 144 13.12 13.57 -17.38
CA THR A 144 14.01 14.74 -17.24
C THR A 144 13.39 16.04 -17.74
N ARG A 145 12.59 16.01 -18.81
CA ARG A 145 12.00 17.20 -19.43
C ARG A 145 10.60 17.49 -18.89
N ASN A 146 9.71 16.51 -18.98
CA ASN A 146 8.28 16.69 -18.69
C ASN A 146 7.71 15.58 -17.81
N THR A 147 6.46 15.78 -17.37
CA THR A 147 5.66 14.77 -16.65
C THR A 147 4.40 14.45 -17.45
N GLY A 148 3.90 13.23 -17.31
CA GLY A 148 2.65 12.80 -17.95
C GLY A 148 1.93 11.75 -17.13
N VAL A 149 0.75 11.34 -17.60
CA VAL A 149 0.00 10.19 -17.07
C VAL A 149 -0.02 9.13 -18.14
N MET A 150 0.62 7.98 -17.86
CA MET A 150 0.56 6.85 -18.77
C MET A 150 -0.70 6.03 -18.49
N ARG A 151 -1.34 5.58 -19.56
CA ARG A 151 -2.46 4.65 -19.56
C ARG A 151 -2.08 3.39 -20.30
N PHE A 152 -2.43 2.26 -19.72
CA PHE A 152 -2.21 0.96 -20.31
C PHE A 152 -3.44 0.09 -20.09
N SER A 153 -4.00 -0.41 -21.21
CA SER A 153 -5.15 -1.29 -21.23
C SER A 153 -4.81 -2.54 -22.03
N SER A 154 -5.02 -3.70 -21.44
CA SER A 154 -4.80 -5.00 -22.07
C SER A 154 -5.87 -5.99 -21.60
N ASN A 155 -6.30 -6.84 -22.51
CA ASN A 155 -7.29 -7.87 -22.27
C ASN A 155 -6.80 -9.21 -22.81
N ARG A 156 -7.14 -10.29 -22.12
CA ARG A 156 -6.95 -11.66 -22.58
C ARG A 156 -8.32 -12.34 -22.63
N PRO A 157 -8.89 -12.59 -23.83
CA PRO A 157 -10.24 -13.14 -23.96
C PRO A 157 -10.42 -14.52 -23.32
N THR A 158 -9.41 -15.40 -23.41
CA THR A 158 -9.49 -16.75 -22.85
C THR A 158 -8.28 -17.05 -21.96
N PRO A 159 -8.37 -17.91 -20.94
CA PRO A 159 -7.24 -18.21 -20.06
C PRO A 159 -5.97 -18.71 -20.77
N ARG A 160 -6.10 -19.26 -21.98
CA ARG A 160 -5.01 -19.76 -22.82
C ARG A 160 -4.62 -18.83 -23.98
N SER A 161 -5.35 -17.75 -24.25
CA SER A 161 -4.96 -16.81 -25.31
C SER A 161 -3.85 -15.88 -24.85
N ALA A 162 -3.17 -15.25 -25.82
CA ALA A 162 -2.21 -14.20 -25.54
C ALA A 162 -2.92 -12.96 -24.97
N PHE A 163 -2.14 -12.07 -24.35
CA PHE A 163 -2.63 -10.76 -23.94
C PHE A 163 -2.63 -9.82 -25.14
N GLU A 164 -3.79 -9.27 -25.47
CA GLU A 164 -3.93 -8.24 -26.48
C GLU A 164 -3.77 -6.88 -25.82
N THR A 165 -2.96 -6.00 -26.41
CA THR A 165 -2.84 -4.62 -25.93
C THR A 165 -3.87 -3.75 -26.64
N LEU A 166 -4.82 -3.20 -25.89
CA LEU A 166 -5.91 -2.38 -26.42
C LEU A 166 -5.54 -0.91 -26.50
N GLU A 167 -4.87 -0.41 -25.46
CA GLU A 167 -4.46 0.99 -25.38
C GLU A 167 -3.10 1.08 -24.70
N TRP A 168 -2.18 1.81 -25.31
CA TRP A 168 -0.98 2.25 -24.62
C TRP A 168 -0.69 3.70 -25.00
N SER A 169 -1.02 4.61 -24.10
CA SER A 169 -1.00 6.04 -24.38
C SER A 169 -0.33 6.84 -23.26
N LEU A 170 0.24 7.98 -23.61
CA LEU A 170 0.80 8.95 -22.67
C LEU A 170 0.05 10.26 -22.77
N VAL A 171 -0.61 10.65 -21.69
CA VAL A 171 -1.29 11.94 -21.58
C VAL A 171 -0.31 12.97 -21.04
N THR A 172 0.00 13.95 -21.89
CA THR A 172 0.82 15.13 -21.61
C THR A 172 0.18 16.01 -20.54
N SER A 173 0.98 16.79 -19.80
CA SER A 173 0.48 17.83 -18.87
C SER A 173 -0.53 18.79 -19.51
N ASP A 174 -0.40 19.01 -20.82
CA ASP A 174 -1.20 19.96 -21.59
C ASP A 174 -2.49 19.32 -22.15
N GLY A 175 -2.74 18.04 -21.82
CA GLY A 175 -3.93 17.30 -22.22
C GLY A 175 -3.82 16.59 -23.58
N GLN A 176 -2.70 16.74 -24.30
CA GLN A 176 -2.45 15.98 -25.52
C GLN A 176 -2.26 14.49 -25.21
N VAL A 177 -2.88 13.62 -26.00
CA VAL A 177 -2.70 12.16 -25.90
C VAL A 177 -1.71 11.71 -26.97
N ILE A 178 -0.59 11.16 -26.54
CA ILE A 178 0.42 10.56 -27.43
C ILE A 178 0.17 9.06 -27.44
N ASP A 179 -0.19 8.51 -28.59
CA ASP A 179 -0.31 7.08 -28.77
C ASP A 179 1.07 6.43 -28.90
N LEU A 180 1.37 5.52 -27.99
CA LEU A 180 2.64 4.80 -27.92
C LEU A 180 2.56 3.42 -28.56
N LEU A 181 1.35 2.98 -28.92
CA LEU A 181 1.15 1.74 -29.66
C LEU A 181 1.38 2.02 -31.14
N ASP A 182 2.38 1.38 -31.75
CA ASP A 182 2.68 1.55 -33.18
C ASP A 182 1.73 0.74 -34.10
N GLY A 183 0.55 0.36 -33.60
CA GLY A 183 -0.50 -0.36 -34.34
C GLY A 183 -0.19 -1.84 -34.66
N GLU A 184 1.04 -2.30 -34.45
CA GLU A 184 1.46 -3.67 -34.71
C GLU A 184 1.55 -4.46 -33.39
N ASP A 185 0.54 -5.27 -33.12
CA ASP A 185 0.60 -6.22 -32.00
C ASP A 185 1.47 -7.42 -32.46
N PRO A 186 2.68 -7.61 -31.90
CA PRO A 186 3.58 -8.69 -32.32
C PRO A 186 3.00 -10.09 -32.05
N PHE A 187 1.94 -10.19 -31.24
CA PHE A 187 1.29 -11.44 -30.91
C PHE A 187 0.08 -11.77 -31.78
N LYS A 188 -0.43 -10.83 -32.60
CA LYS A 188 -1.46 -11.15 -33.62
C LYS A 188 -0.95 -12.17 -34.64
N ALA A 189 0.35 -12.19 -34.91
CA ALA A 189 0.97 -13.20 -35.76
C ALA A 189 1.01 -14.61 -35.12
N VAL A 190 0.77 -14.73 -33.81
CA VAL A 190 0.72 -16.01 -33.09
C VAL A 190 -0.72 -16.51 -32.94
N GLU A 191 -1.72 -15.62 -32.95
CA GLU A 191 -3.14 -16.02 -32.97
C GLU A 191 -3.54 -16.75 -34.26
N SER A 192 -2.74 -16.65 -35.32
CA SER A 192 -2.98 -17.36 -36.58
C SER A 192 -2.63 -18.85 -36.56
N PHE A 193 -2.39 -19.46 -35.39
CA PHE A 193 -2.49 -20.91 -35.26
C PHE A 193 -3.95 -21.26 -34.98
N PRO A 194 -4.76 -21.65 -35.98
CA PRO A 194 -6.10 -22.14 -35.71
C PRO A 194 -5.96 -23.40 -34.85
N MET A 195 -6.35 -23.30 -33.58
CA MET A 195 -6.61 -24.51 -32.81
C MET A 195 -7.81 -25.18 -33.46
N ASP A 196 -7.60 -26.41 -33.89
CA ASP A 196 -8.61 -27.33 -34.39
C ASP A 196 -9.75 -27.49 -33.37
N GLU A 197 -10.99 -27.61 -33.85
CA GLU A 197 -12.19 -27.74 -33.00
C GLU A 197 -12.07 -28.90 -31.99
N GLU A 198 -11.30 -29.94 -32.35
CA GLU A 198 -11.00 -31.08 -31.52
C GLU A 198 -10.16 -30.71 -30.28
N GLU A 199 -9.20 -29.79 -30.41
CA GLU A 199 -8.38 -29.30 -29.30
C GLU A 199 -9.18 -28.37 -28.37
N LEU A 200 -10.12 -27.57 -28.92
CA LEU A 200 -11.06 -26.75 -28.16
C LEU A 200 -12.02 -27.59 -27.29
N GLU A 201 -12.54 -28.70 -27.84
CA GLU A 201 -13.40 -29.63 -27.09
C GLU A 201 -12.61 -30.45 -26.04
N ALA A 202 -11.37 -30.85 -26.35
CA ALA A 202 -10.46 -31.45 -25.38
C ALA A 202 -10.12 -30.49 -24.22
N ILE A 203 -10.00 -29.19 -24.51
CA ILE A 203 -9.80 -28.12 -23.54
C ILE A 203 -11.01 -27.96 -22.62
N ARG A 204 -12.22 -28.02 -23.17
CA ARG A 204 -13.48 -27.89 -22.43
C ARG A 204 -13.72 -29.07 -21.49
N THR A 205 -13.32 -30.27 -21.92
CA THR A 205 -13.55 -31.53 -21.18
C THR A 205 -12.44 -31.89 -20.19
N LYS A 206 -11.22 -31.36 -20.33
CA LYS A 206 -10.08 -31.62 -19.42
C LYS A 206 -10.32 -31.24 -17.95
N GLY A 207 -11.28 -30.37 -17.65
CA GLY A 207 -11.62 -29.97 -16.28
C GLY A 207 -12.53 -30.94 -15.52
N PHE A 208 -13.15 -31.93 -16.19
CA PHE A 208 -14.27 -32.69 -15.61
C PHE A 208 -13.93 -34.10 -15.10
N ARG A 209 -12.68 -34.58 -15.26
CA ARG A 209 -12.36 -36.02 -15.13
C ARG A 209 -11.10 -36.35 -14.32
N GLN A 210 -10.92 -35.77 -13.13
CA GLN A 210 -9.87 -36.24 -12.20
C GLN A 210 -10.38 -36.65 -10.81
N GLU A 211 -11.69 -36.58 -10.54
CA GLU A 211 -12.29 -37.14 -9.33
C GLU A 211 -12.78 -38.56 -9.60
N LEU A 212 -11.88 -39.55 -9.57
CA LEU A 212 -12.20 -40.97 -9.33
C LEU A 212 -10.88 -41.73 -9.19
N ARG A 213 -10.32 -41.69 -7.98
CA ARG A 213 -9.41 -42.72 -7.49
C ARG A 213 -9.55 -42.89 -5.99
#